data_AF-A0A371BQC3-F1
#
_entry.id   AF-A0A371BQC3-F1
#
_cell.length_a   1.000
_cell.length_b   1.000
_cell.length_c   1.000
_cell.angle_alpha   90.00
_cell.angle_beta   90.00
_cell.angle_gamma   90.00
#
_symmetry.space_group_name_H-M   'P 1'
#
loop_
_entity.id
_entity.type
_entity.pdbx_description
1 polymer ?
#
loop_
_entity_poly.entity_id
_entity_poly.type
_entity_poly.pdbx_seq_one_letter_code
_entity_poly.pdbx_strand_id
1 'polypeptide(L)'
;MKKILAAAAAASLAGLAACSTAAPAPGGSTSPSAPGTSTSAATPVPPSGASEAAAGAEASGAKAACALFNSLHADLRAAGNDANAFEDVYREAADAKGRVSGDLSGLFASIGVLALDYSSEVETGEPVDQASKDLVRDAVFANSGTCTAAGVTLRL
;
A
#
# COMPACT_ATOMS: atom_id res chain seq x y z
N MET A 1 37.09 -26.85 20.95
CA MET A 1 37.16 -26.59 22.41
C MET A 1 36.13 -25.53 22.77
N LYS A 2 35.40 -25.73 23.88
CA LYS A 2 34.30 -24.90 24.41
C LYS A 2 34.74 -23.48 24.82
N LYS A 3 33.88 -22.47 24.57
CA LYS A 3 33.49 -21.32 25.45
C LYS A 3 32.17 -20.74 24.87
N ILE A 4 30.95 -21.06 25.31
CA ILE A 4 30.16 -20.75 26.53
C ILE A 4 29.96 -19.24 26.83
N LEU A 5 28.76 -18.72 26.48
CA LEU A 5 27.79 -17.82 27.19
C LEU A 5 28.28 -16.49 27.80
N ALA A 6 27.51 -15.40 28.03
CA ALA A 6 26.14 -14.92 27.73
C ALA A 6 26.05 -13.47 28.32
N ALA A 7 25.07 -12.66 27.88
CA ALA A 7 24.24 -11.77 28.74
C ALA A 7 23.49 -10.72 27.87
N ALA A 8 22.24 -11.01 27.52
CA ALA A 8 21.30 -10.00 27.03
C ALA A 8 20.43 -9.53 28.21
N ALA A 9 20.28 -8.21 28.29
CA ALA A 9 19.70 -7.47 29.41
C ALA A 9 18.20 -7.15 29.20
N ALA A 10 17.57 -6.82 30.33
CA ALA A 10 16.32 -6.07 30.53
C ALA A 10 15.02 -6.77 30.08
N ALA A 11 14.19 -7.25 31.01
CA ALA A 11 13.29 -6.51 31.91
C ALA A 11 12.09 -5.86 31.17
N SER A 12 10.97 -6.54 31.37
CA SER A 12 9.56 -6.27 31.04
C SER A 12 8.99 -4.94 31.53
N LEU A 13 7.93 -4.45 30.85
CA LEU A 13 6.70 -3.78 31.34
C LEU A 13 5.83 -3.50 30.08
N ALA A 14 4.63 -4.05 29.88
CA ALA A 14 3.34 -3.86 30.56
C ALA A 14 2.34 -3.10 29.66
N GLY A 15 1.17 -3.70 29.45
CA GLY A 15 -0.09 -2.99 29.23
C GLY A 15 -0.46 -2.56 27.81
N LEU A 16 -0.94 -3.49 26.98
CA LEU A 16 -1.90 -3.12 25.92
C LEU A 16 -3.31 -3.24 26.50
N ALA A 17 -3.87 -2.09 26.85
CA ALA A 17 -5.24 -1.93 27.27
C ALA A 17 -6.20 -2.43 26.18
N ALA A 18 -7.20 -3.19 26.63
CA ALA A 18 -8.29 -3.68 25.83
C ALA A 18 -9.16 -2.54 25.28
N CYS A 19 -9.33 -2.45 23.96
CA CYS A 19 -10.48 -1.77 23.38
C CYS A 19 -11.63 -2.76 23.28
N SER A 20 -12.45 -2.81 24.33
CA SER A 20 -13.78 -3.41 24.31
C SER A 20 -14.67 -2.67 23.32
N THR A 21 -15.04 -3.30 22.21
CA THR A 21 -16.17 -2.86 21.39
C THR A 21 -17.46 -3.31 22.08
N ALA A 22 -18.05 -2.41 22.87
CA ALA A 22 -19.38 -2.61 23.44
C ALA A 22 -20.43 -2.59 22.31
N ALA A 23 -21.07 -3.74 22.09
CA ALA A 23 -22.33 -3.84 21.38
C ALA A 23 -23.47 -3.30 22.27
N PRO A 24 -24.44 -2.59 21.71
CA PRO A 24 -25.79 -2.58 22.25
C PRO A 24 -26.70 -3.43 21.35
N ALA A 25 -27.24 -4.49 21.95
CA ALA A 25 -28.44 -5.17 21.46
C ALA A 25 -29.59 -4.90 22.46
N PRO A 26 -30.81 -5.37 22.18
CA PRO A 26 -31.94 -4.65 21.61
C PRO A 26 -32.99 -4.27 22.67
N GLY A 27 -33.92 -3.37 22.35
CA GLY A 27 -35.09 -3.20 23.21
C GLY A 27 -36.11 -2.19 22.68
N GLY A 28 -37.37 -2.61 22.63
CA GLY A 28 -38.53 -1.71 22.72
C GLY A 28 -39.58 -1.86 21.62
N SER A 29 -40.58 -2.71 21.86
CA SER A 29 -41.80 -2.89 21.05
C SER A 29 -42.80 -1.72 21.14
N THR A 30 -43.76 -1.76 20.20
CA THR A 30 -45.15 -1.23 20.18
C THR A 30 -45.48 0.20 19.65
N SER A 31 -45.86 0.26 18.36
CA SER A 31 -47.06 0.86 17.67
C SER A 31 -48.06 1.76 18.44
N PRO A 32 -49.03 2.46 17.77
CA PRO A 32 -49.06 3.25 16.51
C PRO A 32 -49.76 4.65 16.69
N SER A 33 -49.69 5.58 15.72
CA SER A 33 -50.80 6.50 15.32
C SER A 33 -50.45 7.55 14.24
N ALA A 34 -51.14 7.43 13.10
CA ALA A 34 -51.82 8.44 12.26
C ALA A 34 -51.07 9.63 11.57
N PRO A 35 -51.64 10.15 10.45
CA PRO A 35 -50.90 10.81 9.37
C PRO A 35 -50.95 12.34 9.46
N GLY A 36 -49.85 12.99 9.04
CA GLY A 36 -49.78 14.45 8.85
C GLY A 36 -49.30 14.77 7.44
N THR A 37 -50.23 15.20 6.59
CA THR A 37 -49.95 15.82 5.29
C THR A 37 -49.20 17.13 5.49
N SER A 38 -48.05 17.30 4.86
CA SER A 38 -47.47 18.62 4.57
C SER A 38 -46.55 18.52 3.36
N THR A 39 -47.03 19.10 2.26
CA THR A 39 -46.30 19.39 1.02
C THR A 39 -45.10 20.28 1.34
N SER A 40 -43.88 19.79 1.11
CA SER A 40 -42.68 20.61 1.03
C SER A 40 -42.07 20.46 -0.36
N ALA A 41 -41.83 21.62 -0.97
CA ALA A 41 -41.32 21.78 -2.31
C ALA A 41 -40.02 21.00 -2.55
N ALA A 42 -39.95 20.30 -3.67
CA ALA A 42 -38.74 19.66 -4.14
C ALA A 42 -37.68 20.71 -4.45
N THR A 43 -36.65 20.77 -3.63
CA THR A 43 -35.38 21.42 -3.95
C THR A 43 -34.75 20.68 -5.14
N PRO A 44 -34.28 21.38 -6.19
CA PRO A 44 -33.53 20.73 -7.24
C PRO A 44 -32.20 20.23 -6.66
N VAL A 45 -32.03 18.90 -6.66
CA VAL A 45 -30.76 18.24 -6.42
C VAL A 45 -29.81 18.66 -7.56
N PRO A 46 -28.66 19.30 -7.28
CA PRO A 46 -27.68 19.56 -8.33
C PRO A 46 -27.20 18.22 -8.91
N PRO A 47 -26.98 18.13 -10.23
CA PRO A 47 -26.60 16.87 -10.86
C PRO A 47 -25.28 16.35 -10.27
N SER A 48 -25.27 15.07 -9.92
CA SER A 48 -24.12 14.26 -9.55
C SER A 48 -23.10 14.20 -10.69
N GLY A 49 -22.38 15.29 -10.95
CA GLY A 49 -21.30 15.36 -11.95
C GLY A 49 -19.89 15.27 -11.36
N ALA A 50 -19.76 15.23 -10.03
CA ALA A 50 -18.46 15.25 -9.36
C ALA A 50 -17.75 13.88 -9.32
N SER A 51 -18.46 12.79 -9.56
CA SER A 51 -17.90 11.43 -9.41
C SER A 51 -17.06 10.96 -10.60
N GLU A 52 -17.37 11.37 -11.83
CA GLU A 52 -16.60 10.96 -13.02
C GLU A 52 -15.28 11.72 -13.16
N ALA A 53 -15.24 13.01 -12.82
CA ALA A 53 -14.01 13.80 -12.87
C ALA A 53 -12.98 13.35 -11.83
N ALA A 54 -13.43 12.98 -10.61
CA ALA A 54 -12.57 12.43 -9.57
C ALA A 54 -12.06 11.02 -9.93
N ALA A 55 -12.92 10.16 -10.49
CA ALA A 55 -12.52 8.83 -10.96
C ALA A 55 -11.51 8.90 -12.13
N GLY A 56 -11.66 9.88 -13.03
CA GLY A 56 -10.72 10.11 -14.13
C GLY A 56 -9.36 10.62 -13.66
N ALA A 57 -9.32 11.50 -12.66
CA ALA A 57 -8.07 12.00 -12.07
C ALA A 57 -7.31 10.88 -11.33
N GLU A 58 -8.01 10.10 -10.50
CA GLU A 58 -7.46 8.93 -9.82
C GLU A 58 -6.93 7.88 -10.81
N ALA A 59 -7.68 7.58 -11.88
CA ALA A 59 -7.24 6.66 -12.93
C ALA A 59 -6.00 7.17 -13.67
N SER A 60 -5.89 8.49 -13.91
CA SER A 60 -4.69 9.09 -14.52
C SER A 60 -3.46 9.01 -13.62
N GLY A 61 -3.63 9.19 -12.31
CA GLY A 61 -2.57 9.02 -11.31
C GLY A 61 -2.13 7.55 -11.17
N ALA A 62 -3.09 6.63 -11.10
CA ALA A 62 -2.83 5.20 -11.05
C ALA A 62 -2.08 4.72 -12.31
N LYS A 63 -2.49 5.18 -13.50
CA LYS A 63 -1.81 4.85 -14.76
C LYS A 63 -0.33 5.25 -14.72
N ALA A 64 -0.04 6.48 -14.30
CA ALA A 64 1.34 6.98 -14.20
C ALA A 64 2.15 6.19 -13.17
N ALA A 65 1.58 5.92 -11.99
CA ALA A 65 2.23 5.15 -10.94
C ALA A 65 2.56 3.71 -11.37
N CYS A 66 1.59 3.00 -11.96
CA CYS A 66 1.80 1.63 -12.42
C CYS A 66 2.81 1.55 -13.57
N ALA A 67 2.82 2.55 -14.47
CA ALA A 67 3.83 2.62 -15.54
C ALA A 67 5.24 2.89 -14.97
N LEU A 68 5.35 3.77 -13.97
CA LEU A 68 6.61 4.04 -13.29
C LEU A 68 7.14 2.79 -12.57
N PHE A 69 6.29 2.04 -11.87
CA PHE A 69 6.70 0.78 -11.27
C PHE A 69 7.32 -0.18 -12.30
N ASN A 70 6.71 -0.32 -13.48
CA ASN A 70 7.28 -1.16 -14.55
C ASN A 70 8.65 -0.67 -15.03
N SER A 71 8.87 0.65 -15.07
CA SER A 71 10.19 1.22 -15.38
C SER A 71 11.19 0.85 -14.30
N LEU A 72 10.88 1.15 -13.03
CA LEU A 72 11.76 0.86 -11.89
C LEU A 72 12.09 -0.62 -11.79
N HIS A 73 11.14 -1.51 -12.08
CA HIS A 73 11.39 -2.93 -12.11
C HIS A 73 12.30 -3.36 -13.27
N ALA A 74 12.20 -2.70 -14.43
CA ALA A 74 13.13 -2.92 -15.54
C ALA A 74 14.54 -2.42 -15.19
N ASP A 75 14.65 -1.25 -14.56
CA ASP A 75 15.91 -0.66 -14.13
C ASP A 75 16.58 -1.51 -13.04
N LEU A 76 15.81 -2.00 -12.07
CA LEU A 76 16.25 -2.97 -11.06
C LEU A 76 16.89 -4.21 -11.72
N ARG A 77 16.25 -4.74 -12.77
CA ARG A 77 16.77 -5.92 -13.49
C ARG A 77 17.99 -5.60 -14.36
N ALA A 78 18.11 -4.36 -14.83
CA ALA A 78 19.22 -3.90 -15.65
C ALA A 78 20.47 -3.52 -14.81
N ALA A 79 20.31 -3.24 -13.52
CA ALA A 79 21.38 -2.80 -12.61
C ALA A 79 22.54 -3.81 -12.47
N GLY A 80 22.28 -5.11 -12.62
CA GLY A 80 23.34 -6.13 -12.57
C GLY A 80 24.07 -6.15 -11.22
N ASN A 81 25.36 -5.79 -11.22
CA ASN A 81 26.20 -5.70 -10.01
C ASN A 81 26.56 -4.25 -9.64
N ASP A 82 25.76 -3.27 -10.07
CA ASP A 82 25.96 -1.86 -9.72
C ASP A 82 25.11 -1.47 -8.51
N ALA A 83 25.74 -1.40 -7.32
CA ALA A 83 25.10 -0.97 -6.09
C ALA A 83 24.46 0.42 -6.22
N ASN A 84 25.08 1.35 -6.95
CA ASN A 84 24.53 2.70 -7.09
C ASN A 84 23.27 2.71 -7.95
N ALA A 85 23.19 1.84 -8.96
CA ALA A 85 21.99 1.70 -9.77
C ALA A 85 20.81 1.16 -8.94
N PHE A 86 21.07 0.23 -8.01
CA PHE A 86 20.06 -0.21 -7.04
C PHE A 86 19.62 0.93 -6.09
N GLU A 87 20.57 1.72 -5.58
CA GLU A 87 20.26 2.89 -4.75
C GLU A 87 19.48 3.98 -5.49
N ASP A 88 19.71 4.15 -6.79
CA ASP A 88 18.94 5.06 -7.64
C ASP A 88 17.48 4.58 -7.78
N VAL A 89 17.26 3.28 -8.01
CA VAL A 89 15.92 2.67 -8.00
C VAL A 89 15.23 2.87 -6.64
N TYR A 90 15.95 2.65 -5.53
CA TYR A 90 15.42 2.90 -4.19
C TYR A 90 14.98 4.35 -3.99
N ARG A 91 15.83 5.32 -4.38
CA ARG A 91 15.54 6.75 -4.24
C ARG A 91 14.30 7.15 -5.05
N GLU A 92 14.20 6.69 -6.29
CA GLU A 92 13.04 6.99 -7.13
C GLU A 92 11.76 6.29 -6.64
N ALA A 93 11.87 5.06 -6.13
CA ALA A 93 10.76 4.38 -5.48
C ALA A 93 10.29 5.11 -4.21
N ALA A 94 11.20 5.61 -3.38
CA ALA A 94 10.87 6.39 -2.18
C ALA A 94 10.16 7.70 -2.53
N ASP A 95 10.63 8.39 -3.56
CA ASP A 95 9.99 9.58 -4.12
C ASP A 95 8.57 9.28 -4.64
N ALA A 96 8.40 8.20 -5.41
CA ALA A 96 7.12 7.79 -5.95
C ALA A 96 6.13 7.40 -4.85
N LYS A 97 6.60 6.65 -3.84
CA LYS A 97 5.85 6.30 -2.64
C LYS A 97 5.26 7.53 -1.94
N GLY A 98 6.04 8.61 -1.83
CA GLY A 98 5.61 9.86 -1.20
C GLY A 98 4.55 10.65 -1.98
N ARG A 99 4.32 10.31 -3.26
CA ARG A 99 3.38 10.99 -4.17
C ARG A 99 2.06 10.22 -4.37
N VAL A 100 1.97 8.98 -3.87
CA VAL A 100 0.79 8.13 -3.99
C VAL A 100 0.27 7.71 -2.61
N SER A 101 -0.93 7.15 -2.57
CA SER A 101 -1.58 6.66 -1.35
C SER A 101 -2.06 5.21 -1.49
N GLY A 102 -2.45 4.60 -0.37
CA GLY A 102 -3.01 3.26 -0.34
C GLY A 102 -2.05 2.19 -0.85
N ASP A 103 -2.59 1.21 -1.58
CA ASP A 103 -1.84 0.04 -2.04
C ASP A 103 -0.71 0.39 -3.03
N LEU A 104 -0.84 1.50 -3.77
CA LEU A 104 0.21 1.99 -4.67
C LEU A 104 1.44 2.48 -3.89
N SER A 105 1.26 3.04 -2.69
CA SER A 105 2.38 3.37 -1.81
C SER A 105 3.08 2.09 -1.33
N GLY A 106 2.30 1.03 -1.06
CA GLY A 106 2.85 -0.29 -0.75
C GLY A 106 3.66 -0.89 -1.91
N LEU A 107 3.20 -0.70 -3.15
CA LEU A 107 3.89 -1.14 -4.35
C LEU A 107 5.29 -0.53 -4.47
N PHE A 108 5.41 0.79 -4.33
CA PHE A 108 6.72 1.45 -4.37
C PHE A 108 7.58 1.16 -3.14
N ALA A 109 6.98 1.00 -1.96
CA ALA A 109 7.72 0.57 -0.78
C ALA A 109 8.37 -0.80 -0.98
N SER A 110 7.64 -1.76 -1.58
CA SER A 110 8.14 -3.12 -1.79
C SER A 110 9.35 -3.16 -2.74
N ILE A 111 9.31 -2.47 -3.87
CA ILE A 111 10.45 -2.43 -4.81
C ILE A 111 11.64 -1.64 -4.24
N GLY A 112 11.38 -0.61 -3.43
CA GLY A 112 12.44 0.10 -2.71
C GLY A 112 13.19 -0.80 -1.73
N VAL A 113 12.50 -1.66 -0.98
CA VAL A 113 13.14 -2.65 -0.09
C VAL A 113 13.96 -3.63 -0.91
N LEU A 114 13.39 -4.19 -1.99
CA LEU A 114 14.12 -5.12 -2.85
C LEU A 114 15.37 -4.50 -3.48
N ALA A 115 15.32 -3.22 -3.85
CA ALA A 115 16.48 -2.49 -4.36
C ALA A 115 17.58 -2.36 -3.31
N LEU A 116 17.25 -2.00 -2.06
CA LEU A 116 18.22 -1.94 -0.97
C LEU A 116 18.85 -3.31 -0.67
N ASP A 117 18.08 -4.39 -0.75
CA ASP A 117 18.62 -5.73 -0.53
C ASP A 117 19.59 -6.12 -1.65
N TYR A 118 19.28 -5.78 -2.92
CA TYR A 118 20.21 -6.01 -4.01
C TYR A 118 21.48 -5.15 -3.92
N SER A 119 21.35 -3.90 -3.50
CA SER A 119 22.50 -3.03 -3.17
C SER A 119 23.38 -3.70 -2.10
N SER A 120 22.76 -4.20 -1.03
CA SER A 120 23.43 -4.92 0.05
C SER A 120 24.08 -6.23 -0.42
N GLU A 121 23.44 -6.99 -1.33
CA GLU A 121 24.01 -8.19 -1.94
C GLU A 121 25.30 -7.86 -2.71
N VAL A 122 25.31 -6.77 -3.48
CA VAL A 122 26.52 -6.33 -4.20
C VAL A 122 27.65 -5.97 -3.23
N GLU A 123 27.34 -5.31 -2.11
CA GLU A 123 28.35 -4.89 -1.13
C GLU A 123 28.87 -6.02 -0.25
N THR A 124 27.99 -6.93 0.18
CA THR A 124 28.29 -7.96 1.19
C THR A 124 28.51 -9.35 0.59
N GLY A 125 27.97 -9.61 -0.60
CA GLY A 125 27.88 -10.93 -1.21
C GLY A 125 26.82 -11.85 -0.59
N GLU A 126 26.04 -11.38 0.38
CA GLU A 126 24.92 -12.14 0.93
C GLU A 126 23.71 -12.08 -0.02
N PRO A 127 23.13 -13.22 -0.41
CA PRO A 127 22.06 -13.23 -1.40
C PRO A 127 20.79 -12.56 -0.87
N VAL A 128 20.09 -11.84 -1.75
CA VAL A 128 18.78 -11.23 -1.44
C VAL A 128 17.79 -12.29 -0.97
N ASP A 129 17.17 -12.00 0.17
CA ASP A 129 16.18 -12.86 0.82
C ASP A 129 14.94 -13.07 -0.04
N GLN A 130 14.36 -14.27 0.04
CA GLN A 130 13.17 -14.60 -0.72
C GLN A 130 11.94 -13.80 -0.26
N ALA A 131 11.87 -13.41 1.02
CA ALA A 131 10.76 -12.61 1.53
C ALA A 131 10.69 -11.24 0.83
N SER A 132 11.84 -10.64 0.49
CA SER A 132 11.88 -9.36 -0.22
C SER A 132 11.34 -9.47 -1.65
N LYS A 133 11.65 -10.57 -2.34
CA LYS A 133 11.09 -10.88 -3.67
C LYS A 133 9.58 -11.14 -3.57
N ASP A 134 9.17 -11.87 -2.55
CA ASP A 134 7.76 -12.18 -2.30
C ASP A 134 6.95 -10.93 -1.94
N LEU A 135 7.52 -9.96 -1.22
CA LEU A 135 6.90 -8.67 -0.95
C LEU A 135 6.54 -7.92 -2.24
N VAL A 136 7.45 -7.88 -3.22
CA VAL A 136 7.18 -7.25 -4.52
C VAL A 136 6.09 -8.02 -5.27
N ARG A 137 6.17 -9.35 -5.27
CA ARG A 137 5.16 -10.21 -5.90
C ARG A 137 3.76 -9.94 -5.32
N ASP A 138 3.64 -9.94 -4.00
CA ASP A 138 2.38 -9.77 -3.30
C ASP A 138 1.82 -8.35 -3.51
N ALA A 139 2.68 -7.33 -3.53
CA ALA A 139 2.28 -5.96 -3.84
C ALA A 139 1.81 -5.80 -5.30
N VAL A 140 2.46 -6.47 -6.26
CA VAL A 140 2.00 -6.52 -7.66
C VAL A 140 0.63 -7.18 -7.76
N PHE A 141 0.41 -8.29 -7.06
CA PHE A 141 -0.90 -8.94 -7.04
C PHE A 141 -1.98 -8.04 -6.46
N ALA A 142 -1.71 -7.38 -5.31
CA ALA A 142 -2.65 -6.47 -4.67
C ALA A 142 -3.04 -5.28 -5.58
N ASN A 143 -2.11 -4.78 -6.40
CA ASN A 143 -2.33 -3.63 -7.27
C ASN A 143 -2.74 -3.99 -8.71
N SER A 144 -2.74 -5.27 -9.08
CA SER A 144 -2.99 -5.73 -10.45
C SER A 144 -4.34 -5.26 -11.02
N GLY A 145 -5.40 -5.28 -10.21
CA GLY A 145 -6.73 -4.80 -10.58
C GLY A 145 -6.74 -3.30 -10.84
N THR A 146 -6.21 -2.51 -9.90
CA THR A 146 -6.09 -1.05 -10.01
C THR A 146 -5.31 -0.65 -11.26
N CYS A 147 -4.15 -1.26 -11.49
CA CYS A 147 -3.31 -0.96 -12.65
C CYS A 147 -3.98 -1.38 -13.97
N THR A 148 -4.63 -2.56 -14.01
CA THR A 148 -5.33 -3.02 -15.21
C THR A 148 -6.51 -2.12 -15.56
N ALA A 149 -7.28 -1.67 -14.56
CA ALA A 149 -8.35 -0.69 -14.75
C ALA A 149 -7.82 0.65 -15.29
N ALA A 150 -6.60 1.03 -14.90
CA ALA A 150 -5.89 2.20 -15.42
C ALA A 150 -5.20 1.96 -16.80
N GLY A 151 -5.34 0.77 -17.38
CA GLY A 151 -4.77 0.40 -18.68
C GLY A 151 -3.29 0.01 -18.65
N VAL A 152 -2.76 -0.37 -17.49
CA VAL A 152 -1.37 -0.82 -17.30
C VAL A 152 -1.33 -2.23 -16.71
N THR A 153 -0.63 -3.14 -17.39
CA THR A 153 -0.31 -4.46 -16.82
C THR A 153 1.02 -4.37 -16.09
N LEU A 154 1.02 -4.67 -14.78
CA LEU A 154 2.25 -4.75 -13.99
C LEU A 154 3.12 -5.94 -14.44
N ARG A 155 4.44 -5.78 -14.37
CA ARG A 155 5.44 -6.77 -14.82
C ARG A 155 6.40 -7.15 -13.70
N LEU A 156 6.83 -8.41 -13.72
CA LEU A 156 7.87 -9.04 -12.89
C LEU A 156 8.80 -9.88 -13.79
#